data_AF-A0A6H1MV96-F1
#
_entry.id   AF-A0A6H1MV96-F1
#
_cell.length_a   1.000
_cell.length_b   1.000
_cell.length_c   1.000
_cell.angle_alpha   90.00
_cell.angle_beta   90.00
_cell.angle_gamma   90.00
#
_symmetry.space_group_name_H-M   'P 1'
#
loop_
_entity.id
_entity.type
_entity.pdbx_description
1 polymer ?
#
loop_
_entity_poly.entity_id
_entity_poly.type
_entity_poly.pdbx_seq_one_letter_code
_entity_poly.pdbx_strand_id
1 'polypeptide(L)'
;MDTAPGAAVVDVRVTAEDGSFVQLRERLGRGVLLVVLIAPGTGVWARKHWVTAGIMPRLAAAVTALPHRAELLVAESYPGAAAHTVLLVRPDGHLVTALSGVRPADLYAAAEATLGGPATAEAEAETASSTT
;
A
#
# COMPACT_ATOMS: atom_id res chain seq x y z
N MET A 1 4.66 13.47 9.33
CA MET A 1 4.48 12.55 8.21
C MET A 1 4.31 13.44 7.01
N ASP A 2 5.34 13.47 6.18
CA ASP A 2 5.68 14.69 5.47
C ASP A 2 5.27 14.60 3.98
N THR A 3 4.91 13.39 3.54
CA THR A 3 4.19 13.11 2.30
C THR A 3 2.69 13.17 2.56
N ALA A 4 1.99 14.08 1.89
CA ALA A 4 0.53 14.15 1.93
C ALA A 4 -0.12 13.03 1.07
N PRO A 5 -1.37 12.63 1.35
CA PRO A 5 -2.18 11.85 0.40
C PRO A 5 -2.21 12.52 -0.98
N GLY A 6 -2.12 11.71 -2.03
CA GLY A 6 -2.01 12.18 -3.43
C GLY A 6 -0.61 12.64 -3.85
N ALA A 7 0.34 12.85 -2.93
CA ALA A 7 1.72 13.21 -3.27
C ALA A 7 2.56 11.96 -3.61
N ALA A 8 3.61 12.15 -4.41
CA ALA A 8 4.60 11.10 -4.71
C ALA A 8 5.36 10.68 -3.45
N VAL A 9 5.61 9.38 -3.29
CA VAL A 9 6.35 8.84 -2.14
C VAL A 9 7.84 9.16 -2.24
N VAL A 10 8.47 9.36 -1.08
CA VAL A 10 9.93 9.44 -0.97
C VAL A 10 10.52 8.04 -1.17
N ASP A 11 11.51 7.92 -2.07
CA ASP A 11 12.22 6.67 -2.28
C ASP A 11 13.06 6.31 -1.06
N VAL A 12 12.76 5.16 -0.45
CA VAL A 12 13.44 4.62 0.73
C VAL A 12 13.76 3.15 0.52
N ARG A 13 14.77 2.64 1.25
CA ARG A 13 15.07 1.21 1.26
C ARG A 13 13.95 0.46 1.97
N VAL A 14 13.47 -0.60 1.33
CA VAL A 14 12.45 -1.51 1.84
C VAL A 14 12.96 -2.95 1.83
N THR A 15 12.43 -3.75 2.74
CA THR A 15 12.54 -5.21 2.75
C THR A 15 11.23 -5.79 2.22
N ALA A 16 11.28 -6.62 1.18
CA ALA A 16 10.11 -7.32 0.66
C ALA A 16 9.85 -8.65 1.41
N GLU A 17 8.71 -9.30 1.14
CA GLU A 17 8.34 -10.60 1.76
C GLU A 17 9.36 -11.72 1.47
N ASP A 18 10.02 -11.66 0.31
CA ASP A 18 11.15 -12.52 -0.05
C ASP A 18 12.44 -12.18 0.71
N GLY A 19 12.42 -11.21 1.62
CA GLY A 19 13.57 -10.73 2.39
C GLY A 19 14.66 -10.07 1.57
N SER A 20 14.40 -9.69 0.31
CA SER A 20 15.31 -8.85 -0.47
C SER A 20 15.24 -7.40 0.01
N PHE A 21 16.40 -6.74 0.06
CA PHE A 21 16.50 -5.31 0.29
C PHE A 21 16.55 -4.58 -1.05
N VAL A 22 15.56 -3.76 -1.32
CA VAL A 22 15.36 -3.02 -2.58
C VAL A 22 15.00 -1.58 -2.29
N GLN A 23 14.93 -0.72 -3.31
CA GLN A 23 14.42 0.64 -3.15
C GLN A 23 12.92 0.68 -3.49
N LEU A 24 12.14 1.52 -2.81
CA LEU A 24 10.69 1.59 -2.99
C LEU A 24 10.29 1.83 -4.45
N ARG A 25 11.01 2.70 -5.17
CA ARG A 25 10.81 2.97 -6.60
C ARG A 25 10.96 1.73 -7.50
N GLU A 26 11.71 0.71 -7.08
CA GLU A 26 11.95 -0.51 -7.85
C GLU A 26 10.76 -1.49 -7.78
N ARG A 27 9.78 -1.23 -6.89
CA ARG A 27 8.52 -1.97 -6.79
C ARG A 27 7.34 -1.25 -7.45
N LEU A 28 7.50 0.03 -7.81
CA LEU A 28 6.54 0.79 -8.62
C LEU A 28 6.44 0.27 -10.07
N GLY A 29 5.39 0.66 -10.78
CA GLY A 29 5.12 0.26 -12.17
C GLY A 29 4.64 -1.18 -12.36
N ARG A 30 4.63 -2.00 -11.30
CA ARG A 30 4.34 -3.46 -11.36
C ARG A 30 2.85 -3.82 -11.43
N GLY A 31 1.94 -2.83 -11.50
CA GLY A 31 0.49 -3.06 -11.52
C GLY A 31 -0.11 -3.59 -10.21
N VAL A 32 0.63 -3.48 -9.09
CA VAL A 32 0.20 -3.88 -7.75
C VAL A 32 0.24 -2.70 -6.79
N LEU A 33 -0.65 -2.70 -5.79
CA LEU A 33 -0.56 -1.78 -4.66
C LEU A 33 0.65 -2.15 -3.80
N LEU A 34 1.28 -1.16 -3.15
CA LEU A 34 2.33 -1.43 -2.16
C LEU A 34 1.82 -1.07 -0.76
N VAL A 35 1.98 -1.98 0.19
CA VAL A 35 1.62 -1.79 1.60
C VAL A 35 2.89 -1.78 2.43
N VAL A 36 3.35 -0.60 2.83
CA VAL A 36 4.63 -0.39 3.51
C VAL A 36 4.43 -0.20 5.01
N LEU A 37 4.88 -1.15 5.83
CA LEU A 37 4.95 -0.99 7.28
C LEU A 37 6.24 -0.27 7.68
N ILE A 38 6.13 0.79 8.47
CA ILE A 38 7.27 1.45 9.11
C ILE A 38 7.58 0.72 10.42
N ALA A 39 8.72 0.03 10.51
CA ALA A 39 9.12 -0.75 11.68
C ALA A 39 10.61 -0.55 12.01
N PRO A 40 10.94 0.43 12.87
CA PRO A 40 12.31 0.65 13.34
C PRO A 40 12.83 -0.53 14.17
N GLY A 41 14.14 -0.77 14.10
CA GLY A 41 14.82 -1.88 14.78
C GLY A 41 14.68 -3.24 14.07
N THR A 42 14.18 -3.28 12.83
CA THR A 42 13.93 -4.55 12.12
C THR A 42 15.07 -5.00 11.20
N GLY A 43 16.12 -4.18 11.05
CA GLY A 43 17.21 -4.35 10.09
C GLY A 43 17.86 -5.74 9.92
N VAL A 44 17.77 -6.66 10.91
CA VAL A 44 18.12 -8.09 10.73
C VAL A 44 17.16 -9.06 11.46
N TRP A 45 15.84 -8.83 11.44
CA TRP A 45 14.87 -9.80 11.98
C TRP A 45 14.56 -10.92 10.97
N ALA A 46 15.02 -12.14 11.28
CA ALA A 46 15.00 -13.27 10.37
C ALA A 46 13.59 -13.66 9.88
N ARG A 47 13.46 -13.93 8.57
CA ARG A 47 12.20 -14.10 7.80
C ARG A 47 11.07 -14.87 8.52
N LYS A 48 11.37 -15.88 9.34
CA LYS A 48 10.38 -16.78 9.95
C LYS A 48 9.73 -16.25 11.24
N HIS A 49 10.40 -15.38 12.00
CA HIS A 49 9.91 -14.94 13.31
C HIS A 49 9.00 -13.70 13.24
N TRP A 50 9.22 -12.79 12.29
CA TRP A 50 8.41 -11.57 12.20
C TRP A 50 7.01 -11.85 11.61
N VAL A 51 6.90 -12.57 10.48
CA VAL A 51 5.61 -12.93 9.85
C VAL A 51 4.64 -13.65 10.80
N THR A 52 5.16 -14.40 11.77
CA THR A 52 4.40 -15.20 12.73
C THR A 52 4.12 -14.50 14.07
N ALA A 53 4.65 -13.29 14.30
CA ALA A 53 4.58 -12.62 15.60
C ALA A 53 4.08 -11.17 15.53
N GLY A 54 3.52 -10.70 16.66
CA GLY A 54 3.11 -9.30 16.83
C GLY A 54 2.05 -8.87 15.83
N ILE A 55 2.29 -7.75 15.15
CA ILE A 55 1.32 -7.10 14.26
C ILE A 55 1.25 -7.74 12.86
N MET A 56 2.22 -8.58 12.51
CA MET A 56 2.42 -9.05 11.14
C MET A 56 1.44 -10.09 10.62
N PRO A 57 1.03 -11.14 11.37
CA PRO A 57 0.02 -12.08 10.88
C PRO A 57 -1.26 -11.38 10.47
N ARG A 58 -1.66 -10.36 11.26
CA ARG A 58 -2.83 -9.51 11.01
C ARG A 58 -2.64 -8.63 9.76
N LEU A 59 -1.43 -8.12 9.51
CA LEU A 59 -1.15 -7.31 8.32
C LEU A 59 -1.09 -8.17 7.06
N ALA A 60 -0.36 -9.29 7.07
CA ALA A 60 -0.29 -10.22 5.95
C ALA A 60 -1.67 -10.76 5.56
N ALA A 61 -2.52 -11.11 6.55
CA ALA A 61 -3.90 -11.48 6.32
C ALA A 61 -4.74 -10.32 5.73
N ALA A 62 -4.57 -9.10 6.22
CA ALA A 62 -5.26 -7.93 5.67
C ALA A 62 -4.85 -7.60 4.22
N VAL A 63 -3.55 -7.70 3.90
CA VAL A 63 -2.99 -7.52 2.55
C VAL A 63 -3.49 -8.62 1.60
N THR A 64 -3.51 -9.87 2.06
CA THR A 64 -4.03 -11.02 1.30
C THR A 64 -5.54 -10.92 1.03
N ALA A 65 -6.28 -10.26 1.92
CA ALA A 65 -7.72 -10.01 1.80
C ALA A 65 -8.05 -8.72 1.04
N LEU A 66 -7.07 -8.00 0.48
CA LEU A 66 -7.36 -6.84 -0.37
C LEU A 66 -7.99 -7.29 -1.71
N PRO A 67 -8.90 -6.47 -2.26
CA PRO A 67 -9.62 -6.80 -3.50
C PRO A 67 -8.70 -6.79 -4.74
N HIS A 68 -7.52 -6.19 -4.60
CA HIS A 68 -6.52 -6.03 -5.64
C HIS A 68 -5.17 -6.54 -5.16
N ARG A 69 -4.34 -7.06 -6.08
CA ARG A 69 -3.00 -7.53 -5.74
C ARG A 69 -2.18 -6.44 -5.08
N ALA A 70 -1.69 -6.74 -3.89
CA ALA A 70 -0.86 -5.87 -3.08
C ALA A 70 0.41 -6.61 -2.64
N GLU A 71 1.53 -5.89 -2.53
CA GLU A 71 2.80 -6.39 -2.04
C GLU A 71 3.09 -5.83 -0.63
N LEU A 72 3.46 -6.68 0.32
CA LEU A 72 3.81 -6.25 1.68
C LEU A 72 5.30 -5.92 1.78
N LEU A 73 5.60 -4.69 2.18
CA LEU A 73 6.94 -4.14 2.35
C LEU A 73 7.16 -3.69 3.79
N VAL A 74 8.41 -3.70 4.24
CA VAL A 74 8.84 -3.11 5.52
C VAL A 74 9.91 -2.05 5.27
N ALA A 75 9.79 -0.89 5.90
CA ALA A 75 10.83 0.13 5.95
C ALA A 75 11.28 0.36 7.40
N GLU A 76 12.58 0.49 7.63
CA GLU A 76 13.14 0.85 8.95
C GLU A 76 12.67 2.26 9.38
N SER A 77 12.47 3.17 8.42
CA SER A 77 11.95 4.53 8.62
C SER A 77 11.34 5.11 7.34
N TYR A 78 10.56 6.19 7.49
CA TYR A 78 10.05 7.03 6.39
C TYR A 78 9.86 8.48 6.89
N PRO A 79 10.09 9.53 6.06
CA PRO A 79 9.99 10.93 6.48
C PRO A 79 8.73 11.31 7.29
N GLY A 80 8.97 11.63 8.56
CA GLY A 80 7.96 12.01 9.55
C GLY A 80 6.93 10.94 9.89
N ALA A 81 7.10 9.70 9.48
CA ALA A 81 6.22 8.59 9.83
C ALA A 81 6.56 8.02 11.21
N ALA A 82 5.54 7.69 12.00
CA ALA A 82 5.73 7.04 13.30
C ALA A 82 5.98 5.54 13.14
N ALA A 83 6.58 4.90 14.15
CA ALA A 83 6.67 3.45 14.21
C ALA A 83 5.27 2.80 14.13
N HIS A 84 5.16 1.70 13.38
CA HIS A 84 3.95 0.97 13.04
C HIS A 84 2.92 1.76 12.21
N THR A 85 3.34 2.83 11.52
CA THR A 85 2.55 3.41 10.42
C THR A 85 2.50 2.44 9.25
N VAL A 86 1.32 2.23 8.66
CA VAL A 86 1.12 1.46 7.42
C VAL A 86 0.78 2.44 6.29
N LEU A 87 1.62 2.48 5.26
CA LEU A 87 1.39 3.27 4.05
C LEU A 87 0.70 2.40 3.00
N LEU A 88 -0.32 2.92 2.33
CA LEU A 88 -0.85 2.35 1.09
C LEU A 88 -0.42 3.23 -0.08
N VAL A 89 0.22 2.65 -1.10
CA VAL A 89 0.84 3.37 -2.22
C VAL A 89 0.33 2.81 -3.55
N ARG A 90 0.01 3.70 -4.49
CA ARG A 90 -0.44 3.38 -5.85
C ARG A 90 0.70 2.82 -6.71
N PRO A 91 0.41 2.01 -7.76
CA PRO A 91 1.44 1.51 -8.66
C PRO A 91 2.26 2.61 -9.36
N ASP A 92 1.72 3.83 -9.47
CA ASP A 92 2.35 5.01 -10.07
C ASP A 92 3.17 5.86 -9.07
N GLY A 93 3.29 5.42 -7.81
CA GLY A 93 4.13 6.07 -6.80
C GLY A 93 3.45 7.09 -5.90
N HIS A 94 2.13 7.27 -5.97
CA HIS A 94 1.43 8.23 -5.09
C HIS A 94 0.90 7.57 -3.81
N LEU A 95 1.05 8.27 -2.68
CA LEU A 95 0.51 7.85 -1.39
C LEU A 95 -1.02 7.93 -1.39
N VAL A 96 -1.71 6.85 -1.04
CA VAL A 96 -3.16 6.84 -0.82
C VAL A 96 -3.48 7.33 0.59
N THR A 97 -2.87 6.70 1.59
CA THR A 97 -3.11 6.98 3.01
C THR A 97 -1.98 6.45 3.89
N ALA A 98 -1.89 6.98 5.10
CA ALA A 98 -0.98 6.53 6.16
C ALA A 98 -1.80 6.20 7.42
N LEU A 99 -1.86 4.93 7.79
CA LEU A 99 -2.68 4.41 8.90
C LEU A 99 -1.81 4.13 10.13
N SER A 100 -2.18 4.68 11.29
CA SER A 100 -1.52 4.35 12.56
C SER A 100 -1.95 2.95 13.04
N GLY A 101 -1.06 1.97 12.87
CA GLY A 101 -1.31 0.56 13.21
C GLY A 101 -2.15 -0.19 12.17
N VAL A 102 -2.21 -1.51 12.33
CA VAL A 102 -2.88 -2.40 11.35
C VAL A 102 -4.39 -2.40 11.53
N ARG A 103 -5.05 -1.65 10.63
CA ARG A 103 -6.49 -1.42 10.55
C ARG A 103 -7.05 -2.04 9.24
N PRO A 104 -7.50 -3.30 9.25
CA PRO A 104 -7.86 -4.00 8.01
C PRO A 104 -9.03 -3.36 7.25
N ALA A 105 -10.06 -2.88 7.96
CA ALA A 105 -11.20 -2.21 7.33
C ALA A 105 -10.80 -0.88 6.66
N ASP A 106 -10.01 -0.05 7.35
CA ASP A 106 -9.52 1.22 6.81
C ASP A 106 -8.60 1.00 5.61
N LEU A 107 -7.75 -0.04 5.64
CA LEU A 107 -6.87 -0.44 4.53
C LEU A 107 -7.67 -0.96 3.32
N TYR A 108 -8.70 -1.76 3.55
CA TYR A 108 -9.61 -2.27 2.51
C TYR A 108 -10.39 -1.13 1.85
N ALA A 109 -10.99 -0.24 2.63
CA ALA A 109 -11.72 0.92 2.12
C ALA A 109 -10.82 1.88 1.33
N ALA A 110 -9.59 2.10 1.79
CA ALA A 110 -8.60 2.89 1.05
C ALA A 110 -8.16 2.21 -0.25
N ALA A 111 -8.04 0.87 -0.27
CA ALA A 111 -7.74 0.12 -1.49
C ALA A 111 -8.87 0.26 -2.52
N GLU A 112 -10.14 0.03 -2.14
CA GLU A 112 -11.30 0.20 -3.04
C GLU A 112 -11.39 1.64 -3.59
N ALA A 113 -11.27 2.65 -2.72
CA ALA A 113 -11.33 4.06 -3.13
C ALA A 113 -10.21 4.46 -4.12
N THR A 114 -9.07 3.76 -4.09
CA THR A 114 -7.92 4.01 -4.98
C THR A 114 -8.24 3.76 -6.47
N LEU A 115 -9.27 2.95 -6.75
CA LEU A 115 -9.64 2.50 -8.10
C LEU A 115 -10.91 3.19 -8.62
N GLY A 116 -11.47 4.14 -7.86
CA GLY A 116 -12.74 4.80 -8.14
C GLY A 116 -13.94 4.23 -7.38
N GLY A 117 -13.73 3.21 -6.52
CA GLY A 117 -14.82 2.46 -5.89
C GLY A 117 -15.57 1.55 -6.87
N PRO A 118 -16.77 1.05 -6.51
CA PRO A 118 -17.62 0.34 -7.46
C PRO A 118 -18.02 1.30 -8.59
N ALA A 119 -17.63 0.99 -9.82
CA ALA A 119 -17.88 1.85 -10.97
C ALA A 119 -19.39 1.96 -11.26
N THR A 120 -19.99 3.10 -10.90
CA THR A 120 -21.32 3.49 -11.38
C THR A 120 -21.24 3.68 -12.89
N ALA A 121 -21.82 2.73 -13.64
CA ALA A 121 -21.66 2.61 -15.09
C ALA A 121 -22.56 3.58 -15.89
N GLU A 122 -22.58 4.87 -15.51
CA GLU A 122 -23.47 5.91 -16.05
C GLU A 122 -22.71 7.22 -16.28
N ALA A 123 -21.97 7.31 -17.39
CA ALA A 123 -21.46 8.58 -17.95
C ALA A 123 -21.06 8.55 -19.45
N GLU A 124 -21.14 7.41 -20.15
CA GLU A 124 -20.88 7.34 -21.61
C GLU A 124 -22.08 6.74 -22.35
N ALA A 125 -23.22 7.45 -22.23
CA ALA A 125 -24.50 7.08 -22.85
C ALA A 125 -25.24 8.27 -23.49
N GLU A 126 -24.56 9.39 -23.77
CA GLU A 126 -25.15 10.56 -24.44
C GLU A 126 -24.25 11.16 -25.54
N THR A 127 -23.81 10.32 -26.49
CA THR A 127 -23.35 10.80 -27.81
C THR A 127 -23.82 9.87 -28.93
N ALA A 128 -24.46 10.48 -29.95
CA ALA A 128 -24.71 9.91 -31.27
C ALA A 128 -25.57 8.62 -31.38
N SER A 129 -26.88 8.75 -31.17
CA SER A 129 -27.87 7.98 -31.96
C SER A 129 -29.25 8.65 -32.04
N SER A 130 -29.44 9.47 -33.08
CA SER A 130 -30.66 9.46 -33.91
C SER A 130 -30.51 10.36 -35.14
N THR A 131 -30.28 9.72 -36.29
CA THR A 131 -30.60 10.30 -37.60
C THR A 131 -32.06 9.99 -37.90
N THR A 132 -32.88 11.01 -38.20
CA THR A 132 -34.06 10.93 -39.08
C THR A 132 -34.36 12.34 -39.58
#